data_AF-A0A4Y7PLQ6-F1
#
_entry.id   AF-A0A4Y7PLQ6-F1
#
_cell.length_a   1.000
_cell.length_b   1.000
_cell.length_c   1.000
_cell.angle_alpha   90.00
_cell.angle_beta   90.00
_cell.angle_gamma   90.00
#
_symmetry.space_group_name_H-M   'P 1'
#
loop_
_entity.id
_entity.type
_entity.pdbx_description
1 polymer ?
#
loop_
_entity_poly.entity_id
_entity_poly.type
_entity_poly.pdbx_seq_one_letter_code
_entity_poly.pdbx_strand_id
1 'polypeptide(L)' 'AMLVDADLKDWFWPFAIQASVHIKNHVPSTALPPNSTPFEMWFGYKPNLSHLQIFGS' A
#
# COMPACT_ATOMS: atom_id res chain seq x y z
N ALA A 1 -13.09 4.26 0.38
CA ALA A 1 -11.92 5.14 0.62
C ALA A 1 -11.42 4.85 2.03
N MET A 2 -10.09 4.71 2.26
CA MET A 2 -9.53 4.21 3.52
C MET A 2 -10.02 4.93 4.79
N LEU A 3 -10.19 6.26 4.76
CA LEU A 3 -10.70 7.01 5.91
C LEU A 3 -12.17 6.70 6.24
N VAL A 4 -13.02 6.67 5.21
CA VAL A 4 -14.46 6.42 5.36
C VAL A 4 -14.72 4.99 5.82
N ASP A 5 -13.90 4.05 5.33
CA ASP A 5 -13.98 2.63 5.70
C ASP A 5 -13.58 2.39 7.17
N ALA A 6 -12.59 3.15 7.66
CA ALA A 6 -12.08 3.08 9.02
C ALA A 6 -12.82 3.98 10.03
N ASP A 7 -13.86 4.72 9.60
CA ASP A 7 -14.55 5.74 10.41
C ASP A 7 -13.60 6.75 11.09
N LEU A 8 -12.53 7.14 10.39
CA LEU A 8 -11.52 8.05 10.91
C LEU A 8 -11.76 9.50 10.47
N LYS A 9 -11.39 10.44 11.34
CA LYS A 9 -11.45 11.89 11.07
C LYS A 9 -10.49 12.29 9.95
N ASP A 10 -10.80 13.40 9.27
CA ASP A 10 -10.02 13.93 8.14
C ASP A 10 -8.55 14.23 8.44
N TRP A 11 -8.18 14.49 9.71
CA TRP A 11 -6.78 14.63 10.11
C TRP A 11 -5.97 13.36 9.79
N PHE A 12 -6.57 12.17 9.73
CA PHE A 12 -5.84 10.96 9.37
C PHE A 12 -5.51 10.85 7.87
N TRP A 13 -5.98 11.78 7.03
CA TRP A 13 -5.73 11.79 5.58
C TRP A 13 -4.28 11.57 5.16
N PRO A 14 -3.25 12.28 5.69
CA PRO A 14 -1.86 12.02 5.35
C PRO A 14 -1.43 10.57 5.60
N PHE A 15 -1.90 9.94 6.69
CA PHE A 15 -1.59 8.54 6.99
C PHE A 15 -2.31 7.57 6.05
N ALA A 16 -3.57 7.87 5.69
CA ALA A 16 -4.30 7.10 4.69
C ALA A 16 -3.60 7.14 3.32
N ILE A 17 -3.09 8.31 2.92
CA ILE A 17 -2.31 8.45 1.69
C ILE A 17 -1.02 7.62 1.77
N GLN A 18 -0.26 7.71 2.87
CA GLN A 18 0.95 6.91 3.05
C GLN A 18 0.66 5.40 2.97
N ALA A 19 -0.38 4.92 3.65
CA ALA A 19 -0.80 3.53 3.60
C ALA A 19 -1.19 3.10 2.18
N SER A 20 -1.96 3.94 1.46
CA SER A 20 -2.37 3.67 0.09
C SER A 20 -1.20 3.55 -0.88
N VAL A 21 -0.21 4.43 -0.78
CA VAL A 21 1.00 4.41 -1.60
C VAL A 21 1.86 3.20 -1.25
N HIS A 22 1.99 2.90 0.05
CA HIS A 22 2.73 1.73 0.51
C HIS A 22 2.16 0.44 -0.09
N ILE A 23 0.85 0.23 0.04
CA ILE A 23 0.17 -0.94 -0.53
C ILE A 23 0.36 -0.98 -2.05
N LYS A 24 0.17 0.15 -2.74
CA LYS A 24 0.29 0.21 -4.20
C LYS A 24 1.70 -0.13 -4.71
N ASN A 25 2.73 0.18 -3.93
CA ASN A 25 4.10 -0.20 -4.25
C ASN A 25 4.39 -1.69 -4.05
N HIS A 26 3.57 -2.39 -3.25
CA HIS A 26 3.76 -3.80 -2.89
C HIS A 26 2.80 -4.74 -3.66
N VAL A 27 1.96 -4.20 -4.54
CA VAL A 27 1.02 -4.95 -5.38
C VAL A 27 1.47 -4.90 -6.83
N PRO A 28 1.28 -5.98 -7.63
CA PRO A 28 1.60 -5.95 -9.05
C PRO A 28 0.87 -4.83 -9.78
N SER A 29 1.58 -4.13 -10.66
CA SER A 29 1.01 -3.04 -11.45
C SER A 29 0.99 -3.43 -12.92
N THR A 30 -0.12 -3.16 -13.62
CA THR A 30 -0.26 -3.42 -15.06
C THR A 30 0.74 -2.63 -15.91
N ALA A 31 1.28 -1.53 -15.39
CA ALA A 31 2.32 -0.74 -16.06
C ALA A 31 3.72 -1.39 -16.00
N LEU A 32 3.89 -2.41 -15.16
CA LEU A 32 5.15 -3.13 -14.97
C LEU A 32 5.10 -4.50 -15.66
N PRO A 33 6.26 -5.17 -15.83
CA PRO A 33 6.31 -6.56 -16.27
C PRO A 33 5.32 -7.46 -15.51
N PRO A 34 4.81 -8.53 -16.16
CA PRO A 34 3.82 -9.41 -15.54
C PRO A 34 4.34 -9.96 -14.21
N ASN A 35 3.49 -9.87 -13.17
CA ASN A 35 3.78 -10.29 -11.80
C ASN A 35 4.95 -9.58 -11.10
N SER A 36 5.40 -8.40 -11.55
CA SER A 36 6.35 -7.60 -10.77
C SER A 36 5.69 -6.45 -10.01
N THR A 37 6.15 -6.25 -8.78
CA THR A 37 5.75 -5.13 -7.93
C THR A 37 6.74 -3.96 -8.09
N PRO A 38 6.29 -2.70 -7.93
CA PRO A 38 7.21 -1.56 -7.88
C PRO A 38 8.32 -1.72 -6.83
N PHE A 39 7.99 -2.32 -5.69
CA PHE A 39 8.95 -2.63 -4.63
C PHE A 39 10.04 -3.61 -5.09
N GLU A 40 9.66 -4.73 -5.72
CA GLU A 40 10.64 -5.69 -6.28
C GLU A 40 11.54 -5.05 -7.33
N MET A 41 10.97 -4.19 -8.18
CA MET A 41 11.74 -3.49 -9.21
C MET A 41 12.74 -2.51 -8.61
N TRP A 42 12.42 -1.88 -7.47
CA TRP A 42 13.28 -0.91 -6.81
C TRP A 42 14.35 -1.56 -5.93
N PHE A 43 13.99 -2.58 -5.17
CA PHE A 43 14.85 -3.19 -4.15
C PHE A 43 15.47 -4.53 -4.59
N GLY A 44 14.99 -5.16 -5.65
CA GLY A 44 15.52 -6.42 -6.18
C GLY A 44 15.12 -7.68 -5.41
N TYR A 45 14.23 -7.58 -4.42
CA TYR A 45 13.71 -8.73 -3.66
C TYR A 45 12.20 -8.59 -3.40
N LYS A 46 11.55 -9.71 -3.09
CA LYS A 46 10.10 -9.77 -2.86
C LYS A 46 9.69 -9.01 -1.58
N PRO A 47 8.62 -8.20 -1.60
CA PRO A 47 8.14 -7.55 -0.40
C PRO A 47 7.71 -8.58 0.64
N ASN A 48 8.07 -8.34 1.91
CA ASN A 48 7.45 -9.02 3.03
C ASN A 48 6.09 -8.36 3.28
N LEU A 49 5.01 -9.15 3.36
CA LEU A 49 3.65 -8.67 3.59
C LEU A 49 3.10 -9.04 4.97
N SER A 50 3.89 -9.72 5.81
CA SER A 50 3.46 -10.20 7.13
C SER A 50 3.16 -9.07 8.11
N HIS A 51 3.66 -7.86 7.85
CA HIS A 51 3.40 -6.67 8.66
C HIS A 51 2.20 -5.85 8.17
N LEU A 52 1.56 -6.23 7.06
CA LEU A 52 0.37 -5.50 6.58
C LEU A 52 -0.81 -5.74 7.51
N GLN A 53 -1.50 -4.64 7.85
CA GLN A 53 -2.70 -4.63 8.68
C GLN A 53 -3.78 -3.79 8.01
N ILE A 54 -5.03 -4.00 8.44
CA ILE A 54 -6.16 -3.18 8.00
C ILE A 54 -5.95 -1.76 8.52
N PHE A 55 -6.12 -0.77 7.66
CA PHE A 55 -5.98 0.62 8.07
C PHE A 55 -7.08 0.99 9.06
N GLY A 56 -6.71 1.43 10.27
CA GLY A 56 -7.65 1.87 11.31
C GLY A 56 -8.24 0.75 12.19
N SER A 57 -7.70 -0.48 12.13
CA SER A 57 -8.04 -1.56 13.07
C SER A 57 -7.48 -1.33 14.48
#